data_AF-H8XQM7-F1
#
_entry.id   AF-H8XQM7-F1
#
_cell.length_a   1.000
_cell.length_b   1.000
_cell.length_c   1.000
_cell.angle_alpha   90.00
_cell.angle_beta   90.00
_cell.angle_gamma   90.00
#
_symmetry.space_group_name_H-M   'P 1'
#
loop_
_entity.id
_entity.type
_entity.pdbx_description
1 polymer ?
#
loop_
_entity_poly.entity_id
_entity_poly.type
_entity_poly.pdbx_seq_one_letter_code
_entity_poly.pdbx_strand_id
1 'polypeptide(L)' 'MGYLLQQFVYGFGGVLRWLYFQILNFPLNDKFQKNINYYLDIDSDEKDNNGFTVRTKNGFTFLITIFILIIYIEKTNK' A
#
# COMPACT_ATOMS: atom_id res chain seq x y z
N MET A 1 -17.28 5.30 13.26
CA MET A 1 -16.44 4.08 13.18
C MET A 1 -15.77 3.87 11.81
N GLY A 2 -16.50 4.04 10.69
CA GLY A 2 -15.96 3.76 9.33
C GLY A 2 -14.77 4.62 8.90
N TYR A 3 -14.77 5.92 9.22
CA TYR A 3 -13.71 6.85 8.79
C TYR A 3 -12.33 6.51 9.36
N LEU A 4 -12.24 6.22 10.67
CA LEU A 4 -10.96 5.89 11.32
C LEU A 4 -10.39 4.55 10.81
N LEU A 5 -11.25 3.55 10.62
CA LEU A 5 -10.83 2.27 10.05
C LEU A 5 -10.34 2.42 8.61
N GLN A 6 -11.03 3.24 7.81
CA GLN A 6 -10.65 3.52 6.43
C GLN A 6 -9.31 4.25 6.34
N GLN A 7 -9.11 5.26 7.19
CA GLN A 7 -7.83 5.96 7.37
C GLN A 7 -6.70 5.01 7.76
N PHE A 8 -6.95 4.08 8.69
CA PHE A 8 -5.99 3.05 9.07
C PHE A 8 -5.63 2.13 7.90
N VAL A 9 -6.63 1.61 7.18
CA VAL A 9 -6.43 0.70 6.03
C VAL A 9 -5.58 1.38 4.95
N TYR A 10 -5.92 2.62 4.58
CA TYR A 10 -5.17 3.34 3.55
C TYR A 10 -3.79 3.79 4.01
N GLY A 11 -3.66 4.25 5.25
CA GLY A 11 -2.37 4.64 5.82
C GLY A 11 -1.42 3.46 5.94
N PHE A 12 -1.87 2.35 6.53
CA PHE A 12 -1.05 1.14 6.68
C PHE A 12 -0.70 0.53 5.32
N GLY A 13 -1.68 0.46 4.40
CA GLY A 13 -1.44 0.04 3.02
C GLY A 13 -0.42 0.93 2.30
N GLY A 14 -0.44 2.24 2.55
CA GLY A 14 0.54 3.20 2.01
C GLY A 14 1.95 2.95 2.53
N VAL A 15 2.11 2.72 3.84
CA VAL A 15 3.42 2.40 4.45
C VAL A 15 3.97 1.09 3.90
N LEU A 16 3.15 0.03 3.81
CA LEU A 16 3.56 -1.24 3.23
C LEU A 16 4.00 -1.10 1.77
N ARG A 17 3.23 -0.35 0.98
CA ARG A 17 3.54 -0.07 -0.42
C ARG A 17 4.84 0.72 -0.56
N TRP A 18 5.07 1.71 0.30
CA TRP A 18 6.31 2.48 0.32
C TRP A 18 7.52 1.59 0.64
N LEU A 19 7.44 0.76 1.69
CA LEU A 19 8.50 -0.18 2.07
C LEU A 19 8.83 -1.15 0.92
N TYR A 20 7.81 -1.72 0.30
CA TYR A 20 7.98 -2.59 -0.86
C TYR A 20 8.74 -1.90 -2.01
N PHE A 21 8.39 -0.66 -2.32
CA PHE A 21 9.08 0.09 -3.36
C PHE A 21 10.48 0.57 -2.98
N GLN A 22 10.77 0.82 -1.70
CA GLN A 22 12.16 1.08 -1.28
C GLN A 22 13.04 -0.14 -1.53
N ILE A 23 12.54 -1.35 -1.25
CA ILE A 23 13.24 -2.59 -1.55
C ILE A 23 13.45 -2.75 -3.06
N LEU A 24 12.41 -2.48 -3.86
CA LEU A 24 12.49 -2.58 -5.32
C LEU A 24 13.35 -1.51 -5.98
N ASN A 25 13.48 -0.32 -5.38
CA ASN A 25 14.33 0.75 -5.92
C ASN A 25 15.81 0.36 -5.92
N PHE A 26 16.24 -0.53 -5.01
CA PHE A 26 17.61 -1.01 -4.95
C PHE A 26 18.06 -1.72 -6.25
N PRO A 27 17.34 -2.74 -6.77
CA PRO A 27 17.68 -3.33 -8.07
C PRO A 27 17.17 -2.55 -9.29
N LEU A 28 16.20 -1.64 -9.15
CA LEU A 28 15.54 -0.97 -10.28
C LEU A 28 15.95 0.49 -10.49
N ASN A 29 17.05 0.91 -9.88
CA ASN A 29 17.66 2.24 -10.07
C ASN A 29 16.65 3.38 -9.88
N ASP A 30 16.00 3.39 -8.71
CA ASP A 30 15.15 4.50 -8.25
C ASP A 30 13.92 4.84 -9.12
N LYS A 31 13.35 3.82 -9.78
CA LYS A 31 12.16 3.96 -10.65
C LYS A 31 10.90 4.44 -9.90
N PHE A 32 10.79 4.20 -8.59
CA PHE A 32 9.59 4.49 -7.80
C PHE A 32 9.80 5.67 -6.84
N GLN A 33 8.70 6.37 -6.51
CA GLN A 33 8.71 7.50 -5.57
C GLN A 33 9.33 7.09 -4.22
N LYS A 34 10.31 7.87 -3.75
CA LYS A 34 10.99 7.63 -2.47
C LYS A 34 10.33 8.34 -1.30
N ASN A 35 9.61 9.42 -1.57
CA ASN A 35 8.99 10.22 -0.54
C ASN A 35 7.76 9.52 0.03
N ILE A 36 7.77 9.22 1.32
CA ILE A 36 6.64 8.61 2.03
C ILE A 36 5.36 9.46 1.97
N ASN A 37 5.49 10.79 1.87
CA ASN A 37 4.34 11.70 1.80
C ASN A 37 3.47 11.42 0.56
N TYR A 38 4.07 11.00 -0.56
CA TYR A 38 3.30 10.57 -1.74
C TYR A 38 2.40 9.37 -1.42
N TYR A 39 2.85 8.46 -0.55
CA TYR A 39 2.08 7.27 -0.18
C TYR A 39 1.08 7.52 0.94
N LEU A 40 1.27 8.57 1.75
CA LEU A 40 0.35 8.96 2.80
C LEU A 40 -0.68 9.99 2.34
N ASP A 41 -0.53 10.53 1.12
CA ASP A 41 -1.51 11.43 0.51
C ASP A 41 -2.79 10.68 0.08
N ILE A 42 -3.63 10.41 1.08
CA ILE A 42 -4.89 9.69 0.94
C ILE A 42 -6.08 10.62 0.72
N ASP A 43 -5.87 11.93 0.85
CA ASP A 43 -6.88 12.96 0.64
C ASP A 43 -6.84 13.53 -0.79
N SER A 44 -5.73 13.34 -1.51
CA SER A 44 -5.67 13.66 -2.94
C SER A 44 -6.60 12.76 -3.77
N ASP A 45 -7.43 13.41 -4.59
CA ASP A 45 -8.27 12.78 -5.61
C ASP A 45 -7.58 12.71 -6.99
N GLU A 46 -6.28 13.04 -7.06
CA GLU A 46 -5.51 12.92 -8.29
C GLU A 46 -5.44 11.45 -8.74
N LYS A 47 -5.83 11.22 -10.00
CA LYS A 47 -5.81 9.90 -10.62
C LYS A 47 -4.58 9.78 -11.52
N ASP A 48 -3.96 8.61 -11.50
CA ASP A 48 -2.92 8.30 -12.46
C ASP A 48 -3.49 8.02 -13.87
N ASN A 49 -2.60 7.75 -14.82
CA ASN A 49 -2.96 7.39 -16.20
C ASN A 49 -3.85 6.13 -16.31
N ASN A 50 -3.94 5.33 -15.25
CA ASN A 50 -4.77 4.14 -15.18
C ASN A 50 -6.11 4.41 -14.44
N GLY A 51 -6.38 5.66 -14.04
CA GLY A 51 -7.61 6.07 -13.37
C GLY A 51 -7.64 5.79 -11.86
N PHE A 52 -6.52 5.40 -11.24
CA PHE A 52 -6.44 5.06 -9.82
C PHE A 52 -5.83 6.18 -8.99
N THR A 53 -6.47 6.48 -7.86
CA THR A 53 -5.92 7.38 -6.84
C THR A 53 -4.88 6.64 -5.98
N VAL A 54 -4.01 7.39 -5.28
CA VAL A 54 -3.06 6.86 -4.30
C VAL A 54 -3.79 6.02 -3.25
N ARG A 55 -4.86 6.58 -2.68
CA ARG A 55 -5.73 5.94 -1.70
C ARG A 55 -6.23 4.57 -2.14
N THR A 56 -6.75 4.46 -3.37
CA THR A 56 -7.25 3.18 -3.90
C THR A 56 -6.13 2.14 -3.99
N LYS A 57 -4.96 2.52 -4.50
CA LYS A 57 -3.79 1.62 -4.60
C LYS A 57 -3.30 1.15 -3.22
N ASN A 58 -3.31 2.03 -2.24
CA ASN A 58 -2.93 1.70 -0.88
C ASN A 58 -3.92 0.71 -0.24
N GLY A 59 -5.22 0.93 -0.44
CA GLY A 59 -6.26 -0.02 0.00
C GLY A 59 -6.08 -1.41 -0.62
N PHE A 60 -5.78 -1.48 -1.92
CA PHE A 60 -5.46 -2.76 -2.57
C PHE A 60 -4.20 -3.42 -1.98
N THR A 61 -3.16 -2.63 -1.69
CA THR A 61 -1.94 -3.15 -1.06
C THR A 61 -2.27 -3.78 0.30
N PHE A 62 -3.06 -3.09 1.12
CA PHE A 62 -3.49 -3.62 2.42
C PHE A 62 -4.22 -4.96 2.27
N LEU A 63 -5.19 -5.05 1.35
CA LEU A 63 -5.96 -6.28 1.13
C LEU A 63 -5.07 -7.45 0.70
N ILE A 64 -4.13 -7.20 -0.22
CA ILE A 64 -3.17 -8.23 -0.68
C ILE A 64 -2.30 -8.70 0.48
N THR A 65 -1.79 -7.77 1.31
CA THR A 65 -0.96 -8.13 2.47
C THR A 65 -1.73 -8.98 3.48
N ILE A 66 -2.97 -8.64 3.80
CA ILE A 66 -3.81 -9.45 4.69
C ILE A 66 -4.04 -10.84 4.10
N PHE A 67 -4.33 -10.94 2.80
CA PHE A 67 -4.54 -12.22 2.14
C PHE A 67 -3.30 -13.12 2.20
N ILE A 68 -2.11 -12.56 1.95
CA ILE A 68 -0.84 -13.28 2.08
C ILE A 68 -0.60 -13.74 3.52
N LEU A 69 -0.91 -12.90 4.52
CA LEU A 69 -0.77 -13.26 5.93
C LEU A 69 -1.70 -14.41 6.32
N ILE A 70 -2.95 -14.41 5.86
CA ILE A 70 -3.90 -15.50 6.10
C ILE A 70 -3.35 -16.82 5.53
N ILE A 71 -2.92 -16.83 4.27
CA ILE A 71 -2.32 -18.02 3.63
C ILE A 71 -1.09 -18.51 4.41
N TYR A 72 -0.23 -17.58 4.84
CA TYR A 72 0.97 -17.91 5.61
C TYR A 72 0.63 -18.57 6.96
N ILE A 73 -0.35 -18.02 7.69
CA ILE A 73 -0.81 -18.56 8.97
C ILE A 73 -1.42 -19.96 8.78
N GLU A 74 -2.29 -20.12 7.79
CA GLU A 74 -2.92 -21.43 7.49
C GLU A 74 -1.88 -22.50 7.13
N LYS A 75 -0.83 -22.12 6.40
CA LYS A 75 0.27 -23.03 6.07
C LYS A 75 1.12 -23.39 7.28
N THR A 76 1.31 -22.47 8.22
CA THR A 76 2.14 -22.69 9.43
C THR A 76 1.41 -23.53 10.48
N ASN A 77 0.08 -23.48 10.52
CA ASN A 77 -0.74 -24.26 11.46
C ASN A 77 -1.07 -25.68 10.97
N LYS A 78 -0.56 -26.10 9.81
CA LYS A 78 -0.64 -27.46 9.26
C LYS A 78 0.67 -28.19 9.43
#